data_AF-A0A2T0RWH2-F1
#
_entry.id   AF-A0A2T0RWH2-F1
#
_cell.length_a   1.000
_cell.length_b   1.000
_cell.length_c   1.000
_cell.angle_alpha   90.00
_cell.angle_beta   90.00
_cell.angle_gamma   90.00
#
_symmetry.space_group_name_H-M   'P 1'
#
loop_
_entity.id
_entity.type
_entity.pdbx_description
1 polymer ?
#
loop_
_entity_poly.entity_id
_entity_poly.type
_entity_poly.pdbx_seq_one_letter_code
_entity_poly.pdbx_strand_id
1 'polypeptide(L)'
;MREVCRIDVYSGSFASQPLVFAHLGAAMPGLRLDDVEVICGVDPRRRLAHAFLAEAAEAVEDAMGLDDTCVLIFPDAVATMPGALPDATDLLRHLGTFDGHRHRPEPE
;
A
#
# COMPACT_ATOMS: atom_id res chain seq x y z
N MET A 1 -0.98 -0.45 19.74
CA MET A 1 0.32 0.29 19.72
C MET A 1 0.62 0.72 18.28
N ARG A 2 1.16 1.94 18.04
CA ARG A 2 1.60 2.36 16.70
C ARG A 2 3.07 2.00 16.54
N GLU A 3 3.37 1.10 15.62
CA GLU A 3 4.75 0.71 15.33
C GLU A 3 5.23 1.45 14.08
N VAL A 4 6.42 2.03 14.13
CA VAL A 4 7.07 2.65 12.97
C VAL A 4 7.56 1.54 12.06
N CYS A 5 7.19 1.61 10.79
CA CYS A 5 7.59 0.62 9.80
C CYS A 5 7.77 1.28 8.42
N ARG A 6 8.54 0.61 7.56
CA ARG A 6 8.73 1.00 6.16
C ARG A 6 7.62 0.37 5.32
N ILE A 7 6.84 1.19 4.64
CA ILE A 7 5.67 0.77 3.86
C ILE A 7 5.99 1.00 2.39
N ASP A 8 5.91 -0.04 1.57
CA ASP A 8 6.05 0.07 0.12
C ASP A 8 4.71 0.54 -0.47
N VAL A 9 4.76 1.59 -1.28
CA VAL A 9 3.57 2.25 -1.80
C VAL A 9 3.48 2.06 -3.31
N TYR A 10 2.34 1.55 -3.76
CA TYR A 10 2.01 1.40 -5.17
C TYR A 10 0.80 2.26 -5.52
N SER A 11 0.77 2.74 -6.76
CA SER A 11 -0.39 3.46 -7.28
C SER A 11 -0.84 2.93 -8.64
N GLY A 12 -2.11 3.12 -8.93
CA GLY A 12 -2.70 2.79 -10.22
C GLY A 12 -4.16 3.20 -10.29
N SER A 13 -4.87 2.71 -11.32
CA SER A 13 -6.29 2.99 -11.51
C SER A 13 -7.12 1.72 -11.45
N PHE A 14 -8.05 1.64 -10.49
CA PHE A 14 -8.92 0.47 -10.32
C PHE A 14 -10.36 0.89 -10.06
N ALA A 15 -11.29 0.21 -10.73
CA ALA A 15 -12.72 0.47 -10.55
C ALA A 15 -13.23 0.07 -9.15
N SER A 16 -12.54 -0.83 -8.44
CA SER A 16 -12.93 -1.27 -7.10
C SER A 16 -11.80 -1.98 -6.36
N GLN A 17 -11.85 -1.95 -5.03
CA GLN A 17 -10.88 -2.60 -4.14
C GLN A 17 -10.72 -4.12 -4.38
N PRO A 18 -11.78 -4.92 -4.64
CA PRO A 18 -11.61 -6.35 -4.95
C PRO A 18 -10.76 -6.63 -6.19
N LEU A 19 -10.81 -5.75 -7.21
CA LEU A 19 -9.98 -5.89 -8.40
C LEU A 19 -8.50 -5.68 -8.11
N VAL A 20 -8.18 -4.79 -7.16
CA VAL A 20 -6.82 -4.57 -6.68
C VAL A 20 -6.27 -5.84 -6.06
N PHE A 21 -7.01 -6.45 -5.13
CA PHE A 21 -6.57 -7.69 -4.48
C PHE A 21 -6.45 -8.87 -5.46
N ALA A 22 -7.37 -8.98 -6.42
CA ALA A 22 -7.28 -9.99 -7.48
C ALA A 22 -6.00 -9.81 -8.32
N HIS A 23 -5.67 -8.57 -8.68
CA HIS A 23 -4.43 -8.24 -9.40
C HIS A 23 -3.19 -8.55 -8.56
N LEU A 24 -3.15 -8.13 -7.29
CA LEU A 24 -2.03 -8.42 -6.39
C LEU A 24 -1.80 -9.92 -6.22
N GLY A 25 -2.85 -10.72 -6.05
CA GLY A 25 -2.73 -12.17 -5.95
C GLY A 25 -2.15 -12.83 -7.21
N ALA A 26 -2.38 -12.26 -8.39
CA ALA A 26 -1.84 -12.75 -9.65
C ALA A 26 -0.41 -12.24 -9.92
N ALA A 27 -0.15 -10.96 -9.68
CA ALA A 27 1.12 -10.30 -9.99
C ALA A 27 2.20 -10.52 -8.93
N MET A 28 1.81 -10.73 -7.67
CA MET A 28 2.71 -10.86 -6.52
C MET A 28 2.39 -12.16 -5.75
N PRO A 29 2.69 -13.34 -6.32
CA PRO A 29 2.40 -14.62 -5.68
C PRO A 29 3.17 -14.76 -4.35
N GLY A 30 2.45 -15.10 -3.28
CA GLY A 30 3.00 -15.25 -1.94
C GLY A 30 2.91 -13.98 -1.07
N LEU A 31 2.39 -12.88 -1.60
CA LEU A 31 2.05 -11.70 -0.82
C LEU A 31 0.85 -11.98 0.10
N ARG A 32 0.98 -11.66 1.39
CA ARG A 32 -0.12 -11.79 2.35
C ARG A 32 -1.06 -10.59 2.24
N LEU A 33 -2.16 -10.79 1.51
CA LEU A 33 -3.14 -9.72 1.25
C LEU A 33 -3.82 -9.18 2.52
N ASP A 34 -3.86 -9.95 3.60
CA ASP A 34 -4.39 -9.51 4.91
C ASP A 34 -3.53 -8.41 5.56
N ASP A 35 -2.27 -8.31 5.15
CA ASP A 35 -1.31 -7.33 5.62
C ASP A 35 -1.10 -6.21 4.57
N VAL A 36 -2.05 -6.05 3.62
CA VAL A 36 -2.05 -4.98 2.60
C VAL A 36 -3.25 -4.07 2.82
N GLU A 37 -3.04 -2.75 2.73
CA GLU A 37 -4.11 -1.77 2.76
C GLU A 37 -4.32 -1.17 1.37
N VAL A 38 -5.59 -1.09 0.95
CA VAL A 38 -5.98 -0.55 -0.35
C VAL A 38 -6.89 0.64 -0.14
N ILE A 39 -6.51 1.77 -0.71
CA ILE A 39 -7.21 3.05 -0.64
C ILE A 39 -7.65 3.40 -2.06
N CYS A 40 -8.94 3.22 -2.36
CA CYS A 40 -9.53 3.63 -3.63
C CYS A 40 -10.40 4.88 -3.45
N GLY A 41 -10.43 5.75 -4.46
CA GLY A 41 -11.39 6.84 -4.59
C GLY A 41 -10.78 8.23 -4.53
N VAL A 42 -11.66 9.24 -4.52
CA VAL A 42 -11.33 10.64 -4.85
C VAL A 42 -10.60 11.40 -3.72
N ASP A 43 -10.56 10.87 -2.49
CA ASP A 43 -9.88 11.52 -1.36
C ASP A 43 -9.08 10.54 -0.49
N PRO A 44 -7.88 10.11 -0.94
CA PRO A 44 -7.04 9.19 -0.21
C PRO A 44 -6.42 9.81 1.06
N ARG A 45 -6.39 11.15 1.18
CA ARG A 45 -5.70 11.89 2.25
C ARG A 45 -6.08 11.43 3.65
N ARG A 46 -7.38 11.26 3.89
CA ARG A 46 -7.85 10.88 5.24
C ARG A 46 -7.34 9.51 5.67
N ARG A 47 -7.24 8.56 4.74
CA ARG A 47 -6.69 7.22 5.02
C ARG A 47 -5.17 7.24 5.07
N LEU A 48 -4.51 7.97 4.18
CA LEU A 48 -3.07 8.16 4.21
C LEU A 48 -2.62 8.78 5.55
N ALA A 49 -3.35 9.75 6.10
CA ALA A 49 -3.05 10.35 7.40
C ALA A 49 -3.18 9.38 8.60
N HIS A 50 -3.80 8.21 8.42
CA HIS A 50 -3.79 7.15 9.42
C HIS A 50 -2.52 6.31 9.37
N ALA A 51 -1.95 6.12 8.18
CA ALA A 51 -0.76 5.32 7.93
C ALA A 51 0.54 6.14 7.94
N PHE A 52 0.49 7.43 7.62
CA PHE A 52 1.66 8.28 7.41
C PHE A 52 1.59 9.57 8.23
N LEU A 53 2.76 10.13 8.53
CA LEU A 53 2.87 11.52 8.97
C LEU A 53 2.49 12.46 7.82
N ALA A 54 2.11 13.70 8.11
CA ALA A 54 1.61 14.66 7.13
C ALA A 54 2.57 14.81 5.92
N GLU A 55 3.87 14.97 6.16
CA GLU A 55 4.88 15.10 5.09
C GLU A 55 4.95 13.87 4.18
N ALA A 56 4.88 12.67 4.75
CA ALA A 56 4.88 11.43 3.97
C ALA A 56 3.56 11.20 3.23
N ALA A 57 2.42 11.58 3.84
CA ALA A 57 1.12 11.52 3.18
C ALA A 57 1.05 12.46 1.98
N GLU A 58 1.58 13.68 2.10
CA GLU A 58 1.68 14.64 0.99
C GLU A 58 2.60 14.12 -0.12
N ALA A 59 3.78 13.58 0.23
CA ALA A 59 4.69 13.01 -0.75
C ALA A 59 4.09 11.82 -1.51
N VAL A 60 3.32 10.96 -0.83
CA VAL A 60 2.60 9.85 -1.47
C VAL A 60 1.51 10.38 -2.40
N GLU A 61 0.72 11.36 -1.96
CA GLU A 61 -0.34 11.94 -2.78
C GLU A 61 0.23 12.60 -4.04
N ASP A 62 1.29 13.39 -3.90
CA ASP A 62 1.98 14.01 -5.04
C ASP A 62 2.54 12.95 -6.02
N ALA A 63 3.05 11.83 -5.49
CA ALA A 63 3.59 10.74 -6.30
C ALA A 63 2.50 9.90 -7.01
N MET A 64 1.29 9.80 -6.44
CA MET A 64 0.12 9.16 -7.07
C MET A 64 -0.32 9.94 -8.32
N GLY A 65 -0.24 11.27 -8.31
CA GLY A 65 -0.61 12.08 -9.46
C GLY A 65 -2.09 11.94 -9.85
N LEU A 66 -2.37 11.28 -10.97
CA LEU A 66 -3.73 11.05 -11.50
C LEU A 66 -4.31 9.68 -11.11
N ASP A 67 -3.54 8.85 -10.43
CA ASP A 67 -3.97 7.52 -9.99
C ASP A 67 -5.06 7.63 -8.91
N ASP A 68 -6.11 6.81 -9.03
CA ASP A 68 -7.27 6.82 -8.11
C ASP A 68 -7.18 5.77 -7.00
N THR A 69 -6.13 4.95 -7.04
CA THR A 69 -5.94 3.82 -6.15
C THR A 69 -4.50 3.82 -5.62
N CYS A 70 -4.39 3.72 -4.30
CA CYS A 70 -3.15 3.58 -3.56
C CYS A 70 -3.14 2.24 -2.82
N VAL A 71 -2.02 1.53 -2.88
CA VAL A 71 -1.81 0.25 -2.23
C VAL A 71 -0.61 0.37 -1.32
N LEU A 72 -0.82 0.06 -0.04
CA LEU A 72 0.18 0.09 1.01
C LEU A 72 0.54 -1.34 1.37
N ILE A 73 1.79 -1.72 1.07
CA ILE A 73 2.33 -3.04 1.37
C ILE A 73 3.21 -2.92 2.61
N PHE A 74 2.78 -3.52 3.71
CA PHE A 74 3.52 -3.51 4.98
C PHE A 74 4.60 -4.61 4.99
N PRO A 75 5.65 -4.50 5.83
CA PRO A 75 6.72 -5.49 5.89
C PRO A 75 6.25 -6.91 6.16
N ASP A 76 5.20 -7.07 6.98
CA ASP A 76 4.63 -8.39 7.29
C ASP A 76 3.97 -9.03 6.06
N ALA A 77 3.51 -8.24 5.07
CA ALA A 77 2.90 -8.74 3.84
C ALA A 77 3.90 -9.51 2.98
N VAL A 78 5.17 -9.10 3.01
CA VAL A 78 6.25 -9.67 2.21
C VAL A 78 7.12 -10.66 2.99
N ALA A 79 6.85 -10.86 4.29
CA ALA A 79 7.67 -11.71 5.15
C ALA A 79 7.78 -13.17 4.65
N THR A 80 6.77 -13.65 3.91
CA THR A 80 6.73 -14.99 3.32
C THR A 80 6.92 -15.00 1.81
N MET A 81 7.11 -13.83 1.19
CA MET A 81 7.20 -13.69 -0.26
C MET A 81 8.60 -14.08 -0.75
N PRO A 82 8.72 -14.94 -1.78
CA PRO A 82 10.01 -15.27 -2.35
C PRO A 82 10.50 -14.13 -3.26
N GLY A 83 11.46 -13.35 -2.81
CA GLY A 83 12.11 -12.30 -3.59
C GLY A 83 11.70 -10.88 -3.20
N ALA A 84 12.15 -9.90 -3.98
CA ALA A 84 11.80 -8.50 -3.78
C ALA A 84 10.45 -8.18 -4.44
N LEU A 85 9.77 -7.15 -3.94
CA LEU A 85 8.61 -6.58 -4.63
C LEU A 85 9.04 -6.03 -6.00
N PRO A 86 8.21 -6.18 -7.05
CA PRO A 86 8.54 -5.68 -8.38
C PRO A 86 8.36 -4.16 -8.46
N ASP A 87 9.25 -3.45 -9.16
CA ASP A 87 9.18 -1.99 -9.33
C ASP A 87 7.90 -1.51 -10.07
N ALA A 88 7.25 -2.40 -10.82
CA ALA A 88 5.95 -2.17 -11.43
C ALA A 88 5.28 -3.50 -11.78
N THR A 89 3.98 -3.44 -12.00
CA THR A 89 3.14 -4.48 -12.61
C THR A 89 2.35 -3.85 -13.75
N ASP A 90 1.53 -4.64 -14.46
CA ASP A 90 0.71 -4.13 -15.57
C ASP A 90 -0.24 -2.99 -15.18
N LEU A 91 -0.68 -2.93 -13.91
CA LEU A 91 -1.69 -1.98 -13.42
C LEU A 91 -1.24 -1.16 -12.20
N LEU A 92 -0.07 -1.45 -11.63
CA LEU A 92 0.45 -0.76 -10.46
C LEU A 92 1.89 -0.34 -10.69
N ARG A 93 2.23 0.88 -10.30
CA ARG A 93 3.59 1.43 -10.29
C ARG A 93 4.07 1.57 -8.85
N HIS A 94 5.30 1.15 -8.57
CA HIS A 94 5.92 1.42 -7.29
C HIS A 94 6.27 2.90 -7.19
N LEU A 95 5.75 3.59 -6.16
CA LEU A 95 6.05 4.98 -5.86
C LEU A 95 7.29 5.11 -4.96
N GLY A 96 7.59 4.06 -4.19
CA GLY A 96 8.72 3.99 -3.29
C GLY A 96 8.32 3.50 -1.91
N THR A 97 9.31 3.45 -1.03
CA THR A 97 9.16 3.03 0.36
C THR A 97 9.15 4.25 1.28
N PHE A 98 8.11 4.37 2.12
CA PHE A 98 7.92 5.51 3.02
C PHE A 98 7.86 5.04 4.47
N ASP A 99 8.35 5.86 5.40
CA ASP A 99 8.18 5.62 6.82
C ASP A 99 6.75 5.94 7.25
N GLY A 100 6.08 4.96 7.85
CA GLY A 100 4.70 5.07 8.31
C GLY A 100 4.48 4.36 9.64
N HIS A 101 3.21 4.32 10.03
CA HIS A 101 2.73 3.74 11.25
C HIS A 101 1.71 2.66 10.96
N ARG A 102 1.99 1.45 11.45
CA ARG A 102 0.99 0.39 11.44
C ARG A 102 0.23 0.39 12.76
N HIS A 103 -1.09 0.46 12.69
CA HIS A 103 -1.94 0.25 13.86
C HIS A 103 -2.23 -1.24 14.00
N ARG A 104 -1.48 -1.94 14.86
CA ARG A 104 -1.81 -3.32 15.21
C ARG A 104 -2.87 -3.29 16.32
N PRO A 105 -4.06 -3.90 16.14
CA PRO A 105 -4.92 -4.20 17.28
C PRO A 105 -4.12 -5.12 18.22
N GLU A 106 -4.13 -4.83 19.52
CA GLU A 106 -3.48 -5.72 20.50
C GLU A 106 -4.02 -7.15 20.32
N PRO A 107 -3.15 -8.18 20.26
CA PRO A 107 -3.63 -9.54 20.37
C PRO A 107 -4.21 -9.71 21.78
N GLU A 108 -5.50 -10.07 21.86
CA GLU A 108 -6.16 -10.48 23.12
C GLU A 108 -5.53 -11.73 23.72
#